data_AF-A0A0F9KJI0-F1
#
_entry.id   AF-A0A0F9KJI0-F1
#
_cell.length_a   1.000
_cell.length_b   1.000
_cell.length_c   1.000
_cell.angle_alpha   90.00
_cell.angle_beta   90.00
_cell.angle_gamma   90.00
#
_symmetry.space_group_name_H-M   'P 1'
#
loop_
_entity.id
_entity.type
_entity.pdbx_description
1 polymer ?
#
loop_
_entity_poly.entity_id
_entity_poly.type
_entity_poly.pdbx_seq_one_letter_code
_entity_poly.pdbx_strand_id
1 'polypeptide(L)'
;MSVTHILTAADYAAYEKAVDRFFTDEKVENLSTGHLYCPDCGSADDQEHIDKFLESEKCPDCETSRNCWDEPSFSWTRCDCCDRDLGGDRYHATGYNRQADQIQEYSICVDCMYYAEYGRLDDQAMLDIEDNERGS
;
A
#
# COMPACT_ATOMS: atom_id res chain seq x y z
N MET A 1 -0.70 -11.56 8.33
CA MET A 1 -1.79 -10.78 7.72
C MET A 1 -2.28 -11.57 6.53
N SER A 2 -3.59 -11.66 6.32
CA SER A 2 -4.19 -12.42 5.22
C SER A 2 -5.02 -11.48 4.35
N VAL A 3 -5.16 -11.83 3.07
CA VAL A 3 -6.07 -11.13 2.16
C VAL A 3 -7.49 -11.27 2.70
N THR A 4 -8.20 -10.15 2.82
CA THR A 4 -9.50 -10.10 3.53
C THR A 4 -10.68 -9.99 2.59
N HIS A 5 -10.48 -9.47 1.38
CA HIS A 5 -11.59 -9.20 0.45
C HIS A 5 -11.47 -9.90 -0.90
N ILE A 6 -10.49 -10.78 -1.08
CA ILE A 6 -10.40 -11.65 -2.25
C ILE A 6 -10.88 -13.03 -1.82
N LEU A 7 -12.11 -13.36 -2.21
CA LEU A 7 -12.80 -14.57 -1.77
C LEU A 7 -12.83 -15.65 -2.84
N THR A 8 -12.59 -15.28 -4.10
CA THR A 8 -12.67 -16.20 -5.24
C THR A 8 -11.46 -16.06 -6.17
N ALA A 9 -11.16 -17.10 -6.93
CA ALA A 9 -10.12 -17.08 -7.97
C ALA A 9 -10.47 -16.05 -9.07
N ALA A 10 -11.75 -15.88 -9.38
CA ALA A 10 -12.21 -14.85 -10.30
C ALA A 10 -11.98 -13.43 -9.76
N ASP A 11 -12.23 -13.20 -8.46
CA ASP A 11 -11.96 -11.92 -7.80
C ASP A 11 -10.46 -11.63 -7.76
N TYR A 12 -9.63 -12.65 -7.55
CA TYR A 12 -8.18 -12.53 -7.57
C TYR A 12 -7.68 -12.16 -8.96
N ALA A 13 -8.16 -12.82 -10.01
CA ALA A 13 -7.81 -12.48 -11.39
C ALA A 13 -8.23 -11.05 -11.77
N ALA A 14 -9.41 -10.61 -11.31
CA ALA A 14 -9.86 -9.23 -11.51
C ALA A 14 -8.99 -8.23 -10.73
N TYR A 15 -8.58 -8.59 -9.52
CA TYR A 15 -7.67 -7.82 -8.68
C TYR A 15 -6.29 -7.66 -9.32
N GLU A 16 -5.65 -8.76 -9.74
CA GLU A 16 -4.34 -8.71 -10.40
C GLU A 16 -4.36 -7.81 -11.62
N LYS A 17 -5.42 -7.92 -12.44
CA LYS A 17 -5.57 -7.05 -13.61
C LYS A 17 -5.71 -5.57 -13.23
N ALA A 18 -6.38 -5.25 -12.12
CA ALA A 18 -6.51 -3.88 -11.63
C ALA A 18 -5.17 -3.33 -11.14
N VAL A 19 -4.42 -4.14 -10.38
CA VAL A 19 -3.08 -3.82 -9.90
C VAL A 19 -2.10 -3.61 -11.07
N ASP A 20 -2.08 -4.52 -12.05
CA ASP A 20 -1.25 -4.39 -13.25
C ASP A 20 -1.57 -3.11 -14.04
N ARG A 21 -2.86 -2.78 -14.15
CA ARG A 21 -3.31 -1.54 -14.77
C ARG A 21 -2.78 -0.34 -14.01
N PHE A 22 -2.86 -0.34 -12.68
CA PHE A 22 -2.35 0.75 -11.84
C PHE A 22 -0.85 1.00 -12.08
N PHE A 23 0.00 -0.04 -11.98
CA PHE A 23 1.43 0.10 -12.24
C PHE A 23 1.70 0.63 -13.66
N THR A 24 0.91 0.19 -14.64
CA THR A 24 1.03 0.62 -16.03
C THR A 24 0.59 2.08 -16.23
N ASP A 25 -0.52 2.49 -15.64
CA ASP A 25 -1.12 3.82 -15.84
C ASP A 25 -0.35 4.89 -15.06
N GLU A 26 -0.02 4.61 -13.81
CA GLU A 26 0.74 5.50 -12.92
C GLU A 26 2.23 5.56 -13.24
N LYS A 27 2.75 4.62 -14.05
CA LYS A 27 4.18 4.52 -14.40
C LYS A 27 5.09 4.33 -13.19
N VAL A 28 4.56 3.73 -12.13
CA VAL A 28 5.34 3.37 -10.95
C VAL A 28 5.97 2.00 -11.14
N GLU A 29 7.21 1.82 -10.71
CA GLU A 29 7.91 0.52 -10.80
C GLU A 29 7.70 -0.34 -9.54
N ASN A 30 7.33 0.29 -8.43
CA ASN A 30 7.16 -0.33 -7.13
C ASN A 30 6.13 0.41 -6.28
N LEU A 31 5.62 -0.28 -5.26
CA LEU A 31 4.89 0.30 -4.15
C LEU A 31 5.60 -0.11 -2.86
N SER A 32 5.86 0.85 -1.99
CA SER A 32 6.41 0.64 -0.66
C SER A 32 5.46 1.22 0.37
N THR A 33 5.28 0.51 1.48
CA THR A 33 4.45 0.96 2.60
C THR A 33 5.24 1.89 3.51
N GLY A 34 4.54 2.84 4.13
CA GLY A 34 5.13 3.78 5.09
C GLY A 34 5.37 5.17 4.53
N HIS A 35 5.51 6.13 5.44
CA HIS A 35 5.70 7.53 5.13
C HIS A 35 7.18 7.86 4.90
N LEU A 36 7.47 8.64 3.86
CA LEU A 36 8.81 9.20 3.60
C LEU A 36 9.02 10.58 4.23
N TYR A 37 7.97 11.15 4.81
CA TYR A 37 7.97 12.48 5.44
C TYR A 37 7.03 12.47 6.65
N CYS A 38 7.17 13.44 7.55
CA CYS A 38 6.25 13.59 8.66
C CYS A 38 4.88 14.12 8.17
N PRO A 39 3.76 13.38 8.33
CA PRO A 39 2.44 13.86 7.88
C PRO A 39 1.93 15.09 8.67
N ASP A 40 2.43 15.33 9.88
CA ASP A 40 1.99 16.47 10.70
C ASP A 40 2.63 17.80 10.29
N CYS A 41 3.88 17.78 9.84
CA CYS A 41 4.62 19.02 9.52
C CYS A 41 5.20 19.06 8.09
N GLY A 42 5.08 17.97 7.33
CA GLY A 42 5.56 17.88 5.96
C GLY A 42 7.07 17.82 5.80
N SER A 43 7.84 17.64 6.88
CA SER A 43 9.29 17.62 6.79
C SER A 43 9.80 16.28 6.25
N ALA A 44 10.15 16.28 4.98
CA ALA A 44 11.28 15.57 4.38
C ALA A 44 11.47 16.11 2.95
N ASP A 45 12.16 17.23 2.83
CA ASP A 45 12.46 17.89 1.55
C ASP A 45 13.83 17.50 0.98
N ASP A 46 14.66 16.77 1.74
CA ASP A 46 15.95 16.26 1.30
C ASP A 46 16.30 14.88 1.86
N GLN A 47 17.28 14.21 1.23
CA GLN A 47 17.73 12.87 1.59
C GLN A 47 18.33 12.80 3.01
N GLU A 48 18.95 13.88 3.51
CA GLU A 48 19.54 13.89 4.86
C GLU A 48 18.45 13.88 5.94
N HIS A 49 17.34 14.57 5.69
CA HIS A 49 16.15 14.50 6.53
C HIS A 49 15.50 13.14 6.47
N ILE A 50 15.38 12.52 5.29
CA ILE A 50 14.85 11.15 5.16
C ILE A 50 15.73 10.17 5.96
N ASP A 51 17.05 10.25 5.84
CA ASP A 51 17.96 9.33 6.56
C ASP A 51 17.82 9.48 8.08
N LYS A 52 17.83 10.72 8.59
CA LYS A 52 17.60 11.00 10.02
C LYS A 52 16.21 10.58 10.49
N PHE A 53 15.21 10.76 9.63
CA PHE A 53 13.84 10.37 9.89
C PHE A 53 13.70 8.84 9.97
N LEU A 54 14.37 8.10 9.08
CA LEU A 54 14.38 6.64 9.07
C LEU A 54 15.08 6.05 10.30
N GLU A 55 16.08 6.75 10.86
CA GLU A 55 16.83 6.33 12.05
C GLU A 55 16.18 6.74 13.39
N SER A 56 15.23 7.68 13.38
CA SER A 56 14.57 8.21 14.58
C SER A 56 13.16 7.63 14.78
N GLU A 57 12.75 7.43 16.03
CA GLU A 57 11.35 7.08 16.39
C GLU A 57 10.41 8.30 16.36
N LYS A 58 10.95 9.51 16.17
CA LYS A 58 10.22 10.77 16.18
C LYS A 58 10.63 11.67 15.02
N CYS A 59 9.70 12.50 14.55
CA CYS A 59 10.01 13.60 13.63
C CYS A 59 11.13 14.48 14.22
N PRO A 60 12.21 14.77 13.47
CA PRO A 60 13.23 15.71 13.94
C PRO A 60 12.71 17.15 14.11
N ASP A 61 11.66 17.54 13.38
CA ASP A 61 11.16 18.93 13.37
C ASP A 61 10.02 19.18 14.35
N CYS A 62 9.09 18.22 14.49
CA CYS A 62 7.91 18.39 15.34
C CYS A 62 7.84 17.44 16.54
N GLU A 63 8.83 16.55 16.70
CA GLU A 63 8.91 15.54 17.76
C GLU A 63 7.74 14.53 17.82
N THR A 64 6.81 14.54 16.86
CA THR A 64 5.72 13.56 16.82
C THR A 64 6.28 12.16 16.57
N SER A 65 5.71 11.18 17.27
CA SER A 65 6.10 9.76 17.21
C SER A 65 5.76 9.15 15.85
N ARG A 66 6.69 8.40 15.25
CA ARG A 66 6.44 7.61 14.03
C ARG A 66 5.31 6.61 14.19
N ASN A 67 5.13 6.08 15.39
CA ASN A 67 4.13 5.05 15.66
C ASN A 67 2.69 5.49 15.40
N CYS A 68 2.40 6.79 15.30
CA CYS A 68 1.04 7.28 15.01
C CYS A 68 0.76 7.49 13.50
N TRP A 69 1.75 7.28 12.64
CA TRP A 69 1.62 7.51 11.19
C TRP A 69 1.49 6.21 10.40
N ASP A 70 2.12 5.14 10.87
CA ASP A 70 1.97 3.81 10.26
C ASP A 70 0.63 3.14 10.64
N GLU A 71 -0.22 3.83 11.41
CA GLU A 71 -1.56 3.38 11.72
C GLU A 71 -2.48 3.56 10.51
N PRO A 72 -3.23 2.52 10.11
CA PRO A 72 -4.18 2.67 9.02
C PRO A 72 -5.28 3.67 9.38
N SER A 73 -5.67 4.48 8.41
CA SER A 73 -6.83 5.37 8.52
C SER A 73 -8.05 4.72 7.89
N PHE A 74 -9.19 4.69 8.58
CA PHE A 74 -10.42 4.20 7.98
C PHE A 74 -10.94 5.18 6.91
N SER A 75 -11.24 4.69 5.71
CA SER A 75 -11.80 5.48 4.62
C SER A 75 -12.87 4.72 3.84
N TRP A 76 -13.81 5.49 3.27
CA TRP A 76 -14.79 5.01 2.28
C TRP A 76 -14.35 5.29 0.84
N THR A 77 -13.19 5.92 0.63
CA THR A 77 -12.66 6.18 -0.71
C THR A 77 -12.21 4.89 -1.37
N ARG A 78 -12.31 4.83 -2.71
CA ARG A 78 -11.77 3.71 -3.49
C ARG A 78 -10.27 3.58 -3.23
N CYS A 79 -9.77 2.35 -3.26
CA CYS A 79 -8.35 2.09 -3.18
C CYS A 79 -7.65 2.61 -4.45
N ASP A 80 -6.56 3.37 -4.30
CA ASP A 80 -5.86 3.93 -5.46
C ASP A 80 -5.26 2.83 -6.36
N CYS A 81 -4.79 1.72 -5.77
CA CYS A 81 -4.18 0.61 -6.50
C CYS A 81 -5.21 -0.32 -7.19
N CYS A 82 -6.09 -0.98 -6.44
CA CYS A 82 -7.04 -1.94 -7.02
C CYS A 82 -8.40 -1.35 -7.43
N ASP A 83 -8.63 -0.05 -7.21
CA ASP A 83 -9.87 0.68 -7.53
C ASP A 83 -11.14 0.08 -6.88
N ARG A 84 -10.98 -0.77 -5.86
CA ARG A 84 -12.11 -1.36 -5.14
C ARG A 84 -12.75 -0.35 -4.19
N ASP A 85 -14.08 -0.30 -4.22
CA ASP A 85 -14.91 0.61 -3.41
C ASP A 85 -15.30 -0.02 -2.05
N LEU A 86 -14.31 -0.59 -1.37
CA LEU A 86 -14.51 -1.28 -0.10
C LEU A 86 -14.15 -0.34 1.03
N GLY A 87 -15.14 0.16 1.77
CA GLY A 87 -14.87 0.89 3.01
C GLY A 87 -14.01 0.04 3.95
N GLY A 88 -13.01 0.66 4.57
CA GLY A 88 -12.07 -0.06 5.42
C GLY A 88 -10.80 0.71 5.68
N ASP A 89 -9.86 0.00 6.29
CA ASP A 89 -8.53 0.52 6.59
C ASP A 89 -7.76 0.85 5.31
N ARG A 90 -7.08 2.00 5.34
CA ARG A 90 -6.20 2.49 4.29
C ARG A 90 -4.81 2.70 4.84
N TYR A 91 -3.86 2.23 4.06
CA TYR A 91 -2.44 2.36 4.30
C TYR A 91 -1.88 3.42 3.36
N HIS A 92 -0.98 4.23 3.89
CA HIS A 92 -0.16 5.11 3.07
C HIS A 92 0.89 4.26 2.34
N ALA A 93 1.01 4.50 1.04
CA ALA A 93 2.01 3.87 0.20
C ALA A 93 2.64 4.90 -0.73
N THR A 94 3.89 4.65 -1.08
CA THR A 94 4.64 5.47 -2.02
C THR A 94 5.11 4.64 -3.20
N GLY A 95 5.12 5.23 -4.39
CA GLY A 95 5.64 4.60 -5.60
C GLY A 95 6.57 5.54 -6.36
N TYR A 96 7.66 5.01 -6.91
CA TYR A 96 8.59 5.81 -7.69
C TYR A 96 8.20 5.78 -9.18
N ASN A 97 7.89 6.97 -9.71
CA ASN A 97 7.62 7.16 -11.13
C ASN A 97 8.90 7.60 -11.85
N ARG A 98 9.53 6.65 -12.52
CA ARG A 98 10.80 6.87 -13.22
C ARG A 98 10.69 7.82 -14.41
N GLN A 99 9.51 7.93 -15.02
CA GLN A 99 9.32 8.81 -16.17
C GLN A 99 9.29 10.29 -15.74
N ALA A 100 8.65 10.56 -14.61
CA ALA A 100 8.57 11.90 -14.03
C ALA A 100 9.71 12.21 -13.05
N ASP A 101 10.51 11.20 -12.69
CA ASP A 101 11.58 11.27 -11.69
C ASP A 101 11.07 11.81 -10.34
N GLN A 102 9.93 11.28 -9.89
CA GLN A 102 9.25 11.74 -8.69
C GLN A 102 8.66 10.57 -7.89
N ILE A 103 8.53 10.78 -6.59
CA ILE A 103 7.79 9.89 -5.70
C ILE A 103 6.33 10.34 -5.70
N GLN A 104 5.42 9.38 -5.88
CA GLN A 104 3.99 9.58 -5.81
C GLN A 104 3.43 8.86 -4.58
N GLU A 105 2.35 9.39 -4.03
CA GLU A 105 1.69 8.90 -2.83
C GLU A 105 0.32 8.33 -3.15
N TYR A 106 -0.05 7.28 -2.41
CA TYR A 106 -1.25 6.52 -2.64
C TYR A 106 -1.88 6.09 -1.32
N SER A 107 -3.21 5.98 -1.32
CA SER A 107 -4.04 5.43 -0.27
C SER A 107 -4.57 4.07 -0.70
N ILE A 108 -4.00 2.99 -0.16
CA ILE A 108 -4.26 1.63 -0.62
C ILE A 108 -4.95 0.79 0.45
N CYS A 109 -5.74 -0.22 0.04
CA CYS A 109 -6.36 -1.16 0.96
C CYS A 109 -5.35 -2.17 1.52
N VAL A 110 -5.74 -2.91 2.57
CA VAL A 110 -4.92 -3.96 3.19
C VAL A 110 -4.45 -5.03 2.20
N ASP A 111 -5.28 -5.42 1.23
CA ASP A 111 -4.92 -6.42 0.23
C ASP A 111 -3.81 -5.91 -0.70
N CYS A 112 -3.87 -4.63 -1.10
CA CYS A 112 -2.84 -3.97 -1.90
C CYS A 112 -1.55 -3.74 -1.10
N MET A 113 -1.68 -3.42 0.18
CA MET A 113 -0.55 -3.31 1.10
C MET A 113 0.18 -4.65 1.18
N TYR A 114 -0.57 -5.75 1.38
CA TYR A 114 -0.01 -7.10 1.39
C TYR A 114 0.69 -7.45 0.06
N TYR A 115 0.06 -7.11 -1.07
CA TYR A 115 0.67 -7.33 -2.38
C TYR A 115 1.96 -6.52 -2.58
N ALA A 116 2.03 -5.29 -2.07
CA ALA A 116 3.24 -4.48 -2.15
C ALA A 116 4.40 -5.08 -1.34
N GLU A 117 4.12 -5.65 -0.16
CA GLU A 117 5.14 -6.24 0.70
C GLU A 117 5.60 -7.64 0.26
N TYR A 118 4.67 -8.48 -0.18
CA TYR A 118 4.92 -9.91 -0.43
C TYR A 118 4.83 -10.30 -1.91
N GLY A 119 4.34 -9.41 -2.76
CA GLY A 119 4.09 -9.68 -4.18
C GLY A 119 2.80 -10.45 -4.44
N ARG A 120 2.80 -11.21 -5.54
CA ARG A 120 1.67 -12.08 -5.91
C ARG A 120 1.48 -13.15 -4.84
N LEU A 121 0.22 -13.56 -4.64
CA LEU A 121 -0.08 -14.67 -3.74
C LEU A 121 0.67 -15.91 -4.20
N ASP A 122 1.27 -16.63 -3.23
CA ASP A 122 1.91 -17.89 -3.51
C ASP A 122 0.87 -18.97 -3.84
N ASP A 123 1.35 -20.07 -4.42
CA ASP A 123 0.49 -21.19 -4.83
C ASP A 123 -0.33 -21.74 -3.65
N GLN A 124 0.17 -21.61 -2.41
CA GLN A 124 -0.53 -22.07 -1.21
C GLN A 124 -1.72 -21.18 -0.86
N ALA A 125 -1.57 -19.85 -0.87
CA ALA A 125 -2.69 -18.93 -0.66
C ALA A 125 -3.76 -19.04 -1.76
N MET A 126 -3.36 -19.38 -2.99
CA MET A 126 -4.30 -19.67 -4.08
C MET A 126 -5.10 -20.95 -3.83
N LEU A 127 -4.47 -22.01 -3.33
CA LEU A 127 -5.15 -23.24 -2.95
C LEU A 127 -6.16 -23.02 -1.81
N ASP A 128 -5.83 -22.18 -0.83
CA ASP A 128 -6.75 -21.86 0.28
C ASP A 128 -8.01 -21.12 -0.19
N ILE A 129 -7.89 -20.27 -1.22
CA ILE A 129 -9.04 -19.60 -1.86
C ILE A 129 -9.91 -20.63 -2.58
N GLU A 130 -9.32 -21.52 -3.37
CA GLU A 130 -10.04 -22.58 -4.08
C GLU A 130 -10.77 -23.55 -3.12
N ASP A 131 -10.17 -23.88 -1.98
CA ASP A 131 -10.79 -24.74 -0.98
C ASP A 131 -11.96 -24.04 -0.25
N ASN A 132 -11.86 -22.73 0.01
CA ASN A 132 -12.98 -21.94 0.54
C ASN A 132 -14.17 -21.86 -0.44
N GLU A 133 -13.90 -21.74 -1.74
CA GLU A 133 -14.94 -21.77 -2.78
C GLU A 133 -15.69 -23.11 -2.83
N ARG A 134 -15.00 -24.22 -2.54
CA ARG A 134 -15.58 -25.57 -2.56
C ARG A 134 -16.38 -25.91 -1.30
N GLY A 135 -16.15 -25.18 -0.21
CA GLY A 135 -16.79 -25.38 1.09
C GLY A 135 -18.06 -24.57 1.34
N SER A 136 -18.46 -23.69 0.41
CA SER A 136 -19.63 -22.79 0.53
C SER A 136 -20.84 -23.23 -0.31
#